data_AF-A0A4Y7RI77-F1
#
_entry.id   AF-A0A4Y7RI77-F1
#
_cell.length_a   1.000
_cell.length_b   1.000
_cell.length_c   1.000
_cell.angle_alpha   90.00
_cell.angle_beta   90.00
_cell.angle_gamma   90.00
#
_symmetry.space_group_name_H-M   'P 1'
#
loop_
_entity.id
_entity.type
_entity.pdbx_description
1 polymer ?
#
loop_
_entity_poly.entity_id
_entity_poly.type
_entity_poly.pdbx_seq_one_letter_code
_entity_poly.pdbx_strand_id
1 'polypeptide(L)'
;MSFQSKGLRPRSLVFMFLFALLLTLGLTGTALAADVYVPLTTDESQMVDLINQVRTNAGLAKLTVNPALSGLARIKAQDMASNGYFSHTSPTYGSQQDMMKAAQIEFVYAEENIAKAPTIGSAFSALQNSSTTRAKMLSSNFDQVGVGVITSGNYKIIVQMFAGGKKVVTTPSQPPVESPAPTDSGLTADEQQMLNLVNQERAKAGLKPLQSDPTLVKLARMKAQDMIDNGYFSHTSPTYGSPFDMMKKYGVQYSYAGENLAGASTVSSAHANLMNSSGHRANILNSNYTKVGIGVVSGGPYGKMFVQMFIKPVSGSQSTPTTPTTPTTPTTPTTPTTPTTPTTPTTPTTDSGLTADEQQMLNLVNQERAKAGLKPLQSDPTLVKLARMKAQDMIDNGYFSHTSPTYGSPFDMMKKYGVQYSYAGENLAGASTVSSAHANLMNSSGHRANILNSNYTKVGIGVVSGGPYGKMFVQMFNG
;
A
#
# COMPACT_ATOMS: atom_id res chain seq x y z
N MET A 1 -14.06 -44.30 51.03
CA MET A 1 -15.26 -44.76 50.27
C MET A 1 -15.84 -43.58 49.51
N SER A 2 -16.58 -43.82 48.40
CA SER A 2 -17.18 -42.84 47.47
C SER A 2 -16.17 -42.08 46.58
N PHE A 3 -16.04 -42.24 45.24
CA PHE A 3 -17.02 -42.11 44.12
C PHE A 3 -17.94 -40.88 44.27
N GLN A 4 -18.25 -40.02 43.29
CA GLN A 4 -18.02 -39.88 41.83
C GLN A 4 -18.04 -38.36 41.49
N SER A 5 -17.69 -37.78 40.32
CA SER A 5 -17.07 -38.24 39.05
C SER A 5 -16.52 -36.99 38.27
N LYS A 6 -16.60 -36.94 36.92
CA LYS A 6 -16.36 -35.76 36.07
C LYS A 6 -17.66 -35.36 35.35
N GLY A 7 -18.01 -34.08 35.33
CA GLY A 7 -19.10 -33.51 34.51
C GLY A 7 -18.56 -32.63 33.38
N LEU A 8 -19.10 -32.76 32.16
CA LEU A 8 -18.56 -32.15 30.94
C LEU A 8 -19.63 -31.31 30.19
N ARG A 9 -19.52 -29.98 30.27
CA ARG A 9 -20.20 -28.95 29.42
C ARG A 9 -21.75 -28.91 29.52
N PRO A 10 -22.37 -27.77 29.15
CA PRO A 10 -22.65 -27.46 27.74
C PRO A 10 -22.17 -26.06 27.30
N ARG A 11 -22.09 -25.86 25.97
CA ARG A 11 -22.04 -24.55 25.31
C ARG A 11 -23.48 -24.14 24.97
N SER A 12 -23.81 -22.87 25.18
CA SER A 12 -24.95 -22.20 24.52
C SER A 12 -24.33 -21.23 23.50
N LEU A 13 -24.60 -21.32 22.19
CA LEU A 13 -25.83 -20.83 21.52
C LEU A 13 -26.28 -19.47 22.04
N VAL A 14 -26.64 -18.45 21.27
CA VAL A 14 -26.76 -18.16 19.84
C VAL A 14 -27.17 -16.66 19.86
N PHE A 15 -26.64 -15.82 18.97
CA PHE A 15 -27.30 -14.54 18.65
C PHE A 15 -27.40 -14.43 17.13
N MET A 16 -28.56 -14.83 16.63
CA MET A 16 -28.95 -14.77 15.24
C MET A 16 -30.23 -13.94 15.17
N PHE A 17 -30.12 -12.69 14.73
CA PHE A 17 -31.28 -11.87 14.35
C PHE A 17 -31.32 -11.84 12.83
N LEU A 18 -32.10 -12.75 12.25
CA LEU A 18 -33.44 -12.49 11.70
C LEU A 18 -33.40 -11.61 10.44
N PHE A 19 -33.26 -12.28 9.29
CA PHE A 19 -33.88 -11.83 8.05
C PHE A 19 -35.38 -12.16 8.13
N ALA A 20 -36.25 -11.19 7.91
CA ALA A 20 -37.68 -11.41 7.70
C ALA A 20 -38.16 -10.58 6.51
N LEU A 21 -38.58 -11.30 5.47
CA LEU A 21 -39.14 -10.80 4.22
C LEU A 21 -40.58 -10.28 4.45
N LEU A 22 -40.99 -9.17 3.81
CA LEU A 22 -42.41 -8.95 3.52
C LEU A 22 -42.71 -7.97 2.37
N LEU A 23 -43.43 -8.51 1.39
CA LEU A 23 -44.31 -7.93 0.36
C LEU A 23 -43.81 -6.89 -0.67
N THR A 24 -44.09 -7.25 -1.92
CA THR A 24 -44.12 -6.37 -3.10
C THR A 24 -45.43 -5.59 -3.21
N LEU A 25 -45.36 -4.29 -3.50
CA LEU A 25 -46.36 -3.54 -4.27
C LEU A 25 -45.66 -2.31 -4.85
N GLY A 26 -45.74 -2.13 -6.17
CA GLY A 26 -45.03 -1.04 -6.86
C GLY A 26 -45.92 0.18 -7.04
N LEU A 27 -45.36 1.38 -6.83
CA LEU A 27 -45.68 2.60 -7.57
C LEU A 27 -44.65 3.70 -7.26
N THR A 28 -43.92 4.12 -8.30
CA THR A 28 -43.26 5.42 -8.49
C THR A 28 -42.83 6.22 -7.24
N GLY A 29 -41.55 6.12 -6.87
CA GLY A 29 -40.88 7.03 -5.95
C GLY A 29 -39.36 6.91 -6.06
N THR A 30 -38.71 7.89 -6.68
CA THR A 30 -37.26 7.91 -6.90
C THR A 30 -36.51 8.17 -5.58
N ALA A 31 -36.01 7.11 -4.94
CA ALA A 31 -35.02 7.21 -3.87
C ALA A 31 -33.61 7.24 -4.48
N LEU A 32 -33.04 8.45 -4.60
CA LEU A 32 -31.67 8.64 -5.07
C LEU A 32 -30.68 7.99 -4.10
N ALA A 33 -29.90 7.02 -4.58
CA ALA A 33 -28.78 6.47 -3.81
C ALA A 33 -27.66 7.51 -3.74
N ALA A 34 -27.44 8.08 -2.55
CA ALA A 34 -26.45 9.13 -2.33
C ALA A 34 -25.01 8.62 -2.48
N ASP A 35 -24.11 9.49 -2.94
CA ASP A 35 -22.67 9.27 -2.90
C ASP A 35 -22.22 8.81 -1.52
N VAL A 36 -21.40 7.75 -1.45
CA VAL A 36 -20.96 7.16 -0.17
C VAL A 36 -19.90 8.03 0.49
N TYR A 37 -20.37 9.11 1.10
CA TYR A 37 -19.69 9.96 2.06
C TYR A 37 -19.11 9.08 3.19
N VAL A 38 -17.79 9.10 3.35
CA VAL A 38 -17.14 8.51 4.53
C VAL A 38 -17.25 9.53 5.67
N PRO A 39 -18.05 9.26 6.72
CA PRO A 39 -18.23 10.22 7.81
C PRO A 39 -16.93 10.50 8.56
N LEU A 40 -16.93 11.59 9.30
CA LEU A 40 -15.91 11.81 10.33
C LEU A 40 -16.06 10.75 11.41
N THR A 41 -14.93 10.24 11.92
CA THR A 41 -14.92 9.48 13.17
C THR A 41 -15.31 10.41 14.33
N THR A 42 -15.67 9.83 15.49
CA THR A 42 -16.00 10.61 16.70
C THR A 42 -14.89 11.58 17.08
N ASP A 43 -13.61 11.15 17.00
CA ASP A 43 -12.44 11.98 17.27
C ASP A 43 -12.29 13.15 16.29
N GLU A 44 -12.50 12.90 14.99
CA GLU A 44 -12.40 13.92 13.94
C GLU A 44 -13.56 14.92 14.01
N SER A 45 -14.78 14.45 14.27
CA SER A 45 -15.95 15.30 14.51
C SER A 45 -15.72 16.18 15.73
N GLN A 46 -15.29 15.60 16.86
CA GLN A 46 -14.98 16.36 18.07
C GLN A 46 -13.92 17.44 17.81
N MET A 47 -12.88 17.14 17.03
CA MET A 47 -11.86 18.13 16.67
C MET A 47 -12.42 19.23 15.76
N VAL A 48 -13.27 18.90 14.76
CA VAL A 48 -13.97 19.90 13.92
C VAL A 48 -14.88 20.80 14.76
N ASP A 49 -15.65 20.22 15.69
CA ASP A 49 -16.55 20.97 16.57
C ASP A 49 -15.79 21.94 17.46
N LEU A 50 -14.64 21.53 18.02
CA LEU A 50 -13.77 22.38 18.82
C LEU A 50 -13.16 23.54 18.01
N ILE A 51 -12.69 23.30 16.78
CA ILE A 51 -12.22 24.36 15.86
C ILE A 51 -13.35 25.36 15.60
N ASN A 52 -14.54 24.86 15.26
CA ASN A 52 -15.70 25.69 14.93
C ASN A 52 -16.28 26.44 16.15
N GLN A 53 -16.18 25.87 17.35
CA GLN A 53 -16.51 26.56 18.60
C GLN A 53 -15.56 27.74 18.84
N VAL A 54 -14.25 27.56 18.68
CA VAL A 54 -13.27 28.65 18.81
C VAL A 54 -13.48 29.76 17.78
N ARG A 55 -13.84 29.42 16.53
CA ARG A 55 -14.21 30.40 15.50
C ARG A 55 -15.49 31.16 15.87
N THR A 56 -16.53 30.45 16.29
CA THR A 56 -17.80 31.07 16.72
C THR A 56 -17.59 32.04 17.90
N ASN A 57 -16.79 31.64 18.89
CA ASN A 57 -16.42 32.48 20.03
C ASN A 57 -15.60 33.72 19.65
N ALA A 58 -14.94 33.71 18.49
CA ALA A 58 -14.21 34.85 17.92
C ALA A 58 -15.06 35.68 16.92
N GLY A 59 -16.37 35.39 16.80
CA GLY A 59 -17.26 36.07 15.85
C GLY A 59 -17.08 35.67 14.38
N LEU A 60 -16.39 34.55 14.11
CA LEU A 60 -16.09 34.08 12.76
C LEU A 60 -17.05 32.98 12.31
N ALA A 61 -17.30 32.92 11.00
CA ALA A 61 -18.07 31.85 10.38
C ALA A 61 -17.40 30.47 10.59
N LYS A 62 -18.22 29.44 10.83
CA LYS A 62 -17.76 28.04 10.91
C LYS A 62 -17.16 27.59 9.58
N LEU A 63 -16.13 26.75 9.65
CA LEU A 63 -15.55 26.06 8.51
C LEU A 63 -16.46 24.89 8.11
N THR A 64 -16.63 24.71 6.81
CA THR A 64 -17.34 23.57 6.22
C THR A 64 -16.40 22.37 6.17
N VAL A 65 -16.87 21.19 6.59
CA VAL A 65 -16.09 19.96 6.46
C VAL A 65 -15.95 19.59 4.99
N ASN A 66 -14.72 19.51 4.50
CA ASN A 66 -14.41 18.95 3.19
C ASN A 66 -13.99 17.46 3.37
N PRO A 67 -14.74 16.49 2.80
CA PRO A 67 -14.41 15.06 2.93
C PRO A 67 -13.09 14.68 2.28
N ALA A 68 -12.72 15.30 1.16
CA ALA A 68 -11.46 15.05 0.46
C ALA A 68 -10.26 15.55 1.28
N LEU A 69 -10.35 16.73 1.90
CA LEU A 69 -9.33 17.21 2.84
C LEU A 69 -9.23 16.30 4.07
N SER A 70 -10.35 15.79 4.58
CA SER A 70 -10.35 14.84 5.70
C SER A 70 -9.66 13.53 5.31
N GLY A 71 -9.87 13.06 4.07
CA GLY A 71 -9.12 11.93 3.49
C GLY A 71 -7.61 12.18 3.42
N LEU A 72 -7.17 13.34 2.92
CA LEU A 72 -5.73 13.69 2.87
C LEU A 72 -5.12 13.83 4.27
N ALA A 73 -5.85 14.43 5.21
CA ALA A 73 -5.42 14.56 6.59
C ALA A 73 -5.23 13.19 7.27
N ARG A 74 -6.14 12.23 7.02
CA ARG A 74 -6.00 10.83 7.48
C ARG A 74 -4.79 10.14 6.88
N ILE A 75 -4.56 10.28 5.57
CA ILE A 75 -3.39 9.72 4.87
C ILE A 75 -2.10 10.25 5.52
N LYS A 76 -2.00 11.56 5.77
CA LYS A 76 -0.81 12.16 6.37
C LYS A 76 -0.61 11.79 7.84
N ALA A 77 -1.70 11.71 8.61
CA ALA A 77 -1.66 11.22 9.99
C ALA A 77 -1.19 9.75 10.06
N GLN A 78 -1.61 8.92 9.10
CA GLN A 78 -1.20 7.53 9.00
C GLN A 78 0.26 7.40 8.54
N ASP A 79 0.72 8.25 7.60
CA ASP A 79 2.11 8.26 7.16
C ASP A 79 3.07 8.58 8.32
N MET A 80 2.75 9.60 9.13
CA MET A 80 3.47 9.91 10.36
C MET A 80 3.46 8.75 11.36
N ALA A 81 2.31 8.07 11.54
CA ALA A 81 2.20 6.93 12.43
C ALA A 81 3.01 5.71 11.97
N SER A 82 2.93 5.37 10.68
CA SER A 82 3.58 4.19 10.07
C SER A 82 5.09 4.36 9.93
N ASN A 83 5.55 5.56 9.54
CA ASN A 83 6.95 5.84 9.23
C ASN A 83 7.70 6.52 10.39
N GLY A 84 7.09 6.58 11.58
CA GLY A 84 7.78 6.96 12.83
C GLY A 84 8.27 8.42 12.89
N TYR A 85 7.69 9.32 12.10
CA TYR A 85 8.09 10.73 12.03
C TYR A 85 6.92 11.66 12.40
N PHE A 86 7.21 12.93 12.69
CA PHE A 86 6.19 13.93 12.98
C PHE A 86 6.61 15.28 12.38
N SER A 87 6.03 15.64 11.22
CA SER A 87 6.49 16.76 10.39
C SER A 87 5.38 17.31 9.49
N HIS A 88 5.44 18.62 9.22
CA HIS A 88 4.61 19.31 8.23
C HIS A 88 4.90 18.92 6.78
N THR A 89 6.05 18.29 6.51
CA THR A 89 6.37 17.71 5.21
C THR A 89 6.46 16.21 5.37
N SER A 90 5.61 15.48 4.64
CA SER A 90 5.69 14.04 4.53
C SER A 90 6.85 13.65 3.60
N PRO A 91 7.71 12.68 3.98
CA PRO A 91 8.71 12.09 3.07
C PRO A 91 8.07 11.39 1.85
N THR A 92 6.84 10.89 2.00
CA THR A 92 6.10 10.11 1.00
C THR A 92 5.25 10.99 0.07
N TYR A 93 4.64 12.04 0.62
CA TYR A 93 3.56 12.83 0.00
C TYR A 93 3.83 14.34 -0.08
N GLY A 94 4.95 14.83 0.46
CA GLY A 94 5.32 16.24 0.41
C GLY A 94 4.56 17.13 1.41
N SER A 95 4.40 18.41 1.05
CA SER A 95 3.62 19.37 1.83
C SER A 95 2.10 19.13 1.69
N GLN A 96 1.28 19.75 2.54
CA GLN A 96 -0.18 19.73 2.34
C GLN A 96 -0.56 20.26 0.94
N GLN A 97 0.13 21.29 0.47
CA GLN A 97 -0.12 21.91 -0.83
C GLN A 97 0.19 20.92 -1.98
N ASP A 98 1.20 20.06 -1.82
CA ASP A 98 1.51 19.02 -2.80
C ASP A 98 0.46 17.90 -2.78
N MET A 99 0.01 17.49 -1.59
CA MET A 99 -1.10 16.54 -1.41
C MET A 99 -2.40 17.05 -2.03
N MET A 100 -2.76 18.32 -1.80
CA MET A 100 -3.96 18.94 -2.37
C MET A 100 -3.88 19.07 -3.89
N LYS A 101 -2.73 19.51 -4.45
CA LYS A 101 -2.50 19.55 -5.90
C LYS A 101 -2.59 18.15 -6.53
N ALA A 102 -1.98 17.14 -5.91
CA ALA A 102 -2.01 15.76 -6.38
C ALA A 102 -3.42 15.15 -6.34
N ALA A 103 -4.25 15.58 -5.39
CA ALA A 103 -5.68 15.23 -5.30
C ALA A 103 -6.59 16.14 -6.14
N GLN A 104 -6.04 17.08 -6.92
CA GLN A 104 -6.77 18.07 -7.72
C GLN A 104 -7.75 18.92 -6.91
N ILE A 105 -7.47 19.13 -5.62
CA ILE A 105 -8.23 20.05 -4.77
C ILE A 105 -7.71 21.46 -5.04
N GLU A 106 -8.56 22.30 -5.62
CA GLU A 106 -8.23 23.71 -5.84
C GLU A 106 -8.29 24.51 -4.53
N PHE A 107 -7.35 25.45 -4.38
CA PHE A 107 -7.26 26.37 -3.23
C PHE A 107 -6.52 27.64 -3.65
N VAL A 108 -6.86 28.77 -3.03
CA VAL A 108 -6.04 29.99 -3.06
C VAL A 108 -5.16 30.06 -1.81
N TYR A 109 -5.72 29.69 -0.66
CA TYR A 109 -5.02 29.58 0.61
C TYR A 109 -5.15 28.14 1.14
N ALA A 110 -4.03 27.57 1.60
CA ALA A 110 -4.01 26.27 2.26
C ALA A 110 -2.96 26.25 3.37
N GLU A 111 -3.34 25.80 4.55
CA GLU A 111 -2.50 25.76 5.75
C GLU A 111 -2.77 24.53 6.60
N GLU A 112 -1.76 24.14 7.38
CA GLU A 112 -1.79 22.94 8.22
C GLU A 112 -1.58 23.25 9.71
N ASN A 113 -2.29 22.50 10.57
CA ASN A 113 -1.87 22.22 11.94
C ASN A 113 -1.65 20.71 12.12
N ILE A 114 -0.61 20.32 12.86
CA ILE A 114 -0.41 18.93 13.32
C ILE A 114 -0.28 18.90 14.84
N ALA A 115 -0.81 17.86 15.49
CA ALA A 115 -0.65 17.63 16.93
C ALA A 115 -0.43 16.15 17.25
N LYS A 116 0.27 15.90 18.36
CA LYS A 116 0.46 14.56 18.93
C LYS A 116 0.18 14.60 20.42
N ALA A 117 -0.91 13.98 20.87
CA ALA A 117 -1.32 13.99 22.28
C ALA A 117 -2.21 12.78 22.65
N PRO A 118 -2.39 12.43 23.93
CA PRO A 118 -3.20 11.26 24.34
C PRO A 118 -4.69 11.34 23.95
N THR A 119 -5.27 12.55 23.96
CA THR A 119 -6.71 12.77 23.67
C THR A 119 -6.93 13.95 22.73
N ILE A 120 -8.07 13.98 22.05
CA ILE A 120 -8.49 15.12 21.20
C ILE A 120 -8.55 16.43 22.00
N GLY A 121 -9.06 16.40 23.23
CA GLY A 121 -9.06 17.57 24.12
C GLY A 121 -7.64 18.09 24.38
N SER A 122 -6.70 17.21 24.76
CA SER A 122 -5.31 17.61 25.01
C SER A 122 -4.58 18.12 23.75
N ALA A 123 -4.84 17.51 22.58
CA ALA A 123 -4.32 17.97 21.30
C ALA A 123 -4.88 19.36 20.95
N PHE A 124 -6.18 19.57 21.12
CA PHE A 124 -6.83 20.85 20.86
C PHE A 124 -6.31 21.95 21.79
N SER A 125 -6.16 21.69 23.10
CA SER A 125 -5.56 22.64 24.04
C SER A 125 -4.15 23.06 23.63
N ALA A 126 -3.31 22.12 23.16
CA ALA A 126 -1.97 22.45 22.66
C ALA A 126 -2.02 23.34 21.39
N LEU A 127 -2.90 23.00 20.44
CA LEU A 127 -3.12 23.79 19.22
C LEU A 127 -3.75 25.16 19.48
N GLN A 128 -4.53 25.29 20.56
CA GLN A 128 -5.11 26.55 21.02
C GLN A 128 -4.10 27.49 21.66
N ASN A 129 -3.17 26.93 22.45
CA ASN A 129 -2.21 27.71 23.22
C ASN A 129 -1.00 28.17 22.39
N SER A 130 -0.73 27.52 21.25
CA SER A 130 0.23 28.00 20.26
C SER A 130 -0.39 29.10 19.38
N SER A 131 0.22 30.29 19.41
CA SER A 131 -0.23 31.46 18.65
C SER A 131 -0.32 31.21 17.16
N THR A 132 0.65 30.50 16.58
CA THR A 132 0.71 30.16 15.15
C THR A 132 -0.43 29.25 14.72
N THR A 133 -0.71 28.18 15.48
CA THR A 133 -1.75 27.20 15.13
C THR A 133 -3.15 27.73 15.41
N ARG A 134 -3.32 28.55 16.46
CA ARG A 134 -4.55 29.30 16.74
C ARG A 134 -4.86 30.34 15.67
N ALA A 135 -3.85 31.08 15.18
CA ALA A 135 -4.03 32.05 14.09
C ALA A 135 -4.55 31.37 12.81
N LYS A 136 -4.08 30.16 12.49
CA LYS A 136 -4.59 29.36 11.36
C LYS A 136 -6.06 28.98 11.55
N MET A 137 -6.44 28.46 12.73
CA MET A 137 -7.85 28.14 13.05
C MET A 137 -8.78 29.36 12.95
N LEU A 138 -8.29 30.55 13.33
CA LEU A 138 -9.03 31.81 13.30
C LEU A 138 -8.88 32.62 12.00
N SER A 139 -8.18 32.11 10.99
CA SER A 139 -8.00 32.83 9.73
C SER A 139 -9.31 32.93 8.95
N SER A 140 -9.65 34.14 8.49
CA SER A 140 -10.77 34.41 7.60
C SER A 140 -10.53 33.95 6.16
N ASN A 141 -9.29 33.59 5.81
CA ASN A 141 -8.92 33.10 4.48
C ASN A 141 -9.41 31.66 4.21
N PHE A 142 -9.84 30.94 5.24
CA PHE A 142 -10.34 29.56 5.15
C PHE A 142 -11.85 29.50 5.33
N ASP A 143 -12.52 28.81 4.41
CA ASP A 143 -13.94 28.43 4.48
C ASP A 143 -14.14 26.91 4.64
N GLN A 144 -13.08 26.12 4.49
CA GLN A 144 -13.09 24.66 4.55
C GLN A 144 -12.05 24.08 5.51
N VAL A 145 -12.38 22.93 6.10
CA VAL A 145 -11.48 22.13 6.94
C VAL A 145 -11.61 20.64 6.62
N GLY A 146 -10.48 19.94 6.63
CA GLY A 146 -10.42 18.49 6.77
C GLY A 146 -9.66 18.11 8.03
N VAL A 147 -10.12 17.08 8.74
CA VAL A 147 -9.43 16.55 9.92
C VAL A 147 -9.19 15.06 9.74
N GLY A 148 -7.98 14.62 10.09
CA GLY A 148 -7.58 13.23 10.16
C GLY A 148 -6.99 12.91 11.51
N VAL A 149 -7.42 11.80 12.10
CA VAL A 149 -6.92 11.32 13.40
C VAL A 149 -6.49 9.85 13.29
N ILE A 150 -5.26 9.54 13.68
CA ILE A 150 -4.76 8.17 13.80
C ILE A 150 -4.29 7.92 15.24
N THR A 151 -4.75 6.82 15.84
CA THR A 151 -4.28 6.39 17.17
C THR A 151 -3.06 5.48 16.99
N SER A 152 -1.96 5.81 17.67
CA SER A 152 -0.70 5.08 17.62
C SER A 152 -0.19 4.86 19.05
N GLY A 153 -0.38 3.64 19.57
CA GLY A 153 -0.15 3.33 20.98
C GLY A 153 -0.93 4.26 21.92
N ASN A 154 -0.21 4.93 22.82
CA ASN A 154 -0.80 5.77 23.87
C ASN A 154 -1.07 7.23 23.43
N TYR A 155 -0.92 7.55 22.15
CA TYR A 155 -1.16 8.89 21.61
C TYR A 155 -1.94 8.87 20.30
N LYS A 156 -2.61 9.99 20.02
CA LYS A 156 -3.24 10.29 18.74
C LYS A 156 -2.33 11.25 17.97
N ILE A 157 -2.20 11.02 16.67
CA ILE A 157 -1.66 11.97 15.69
C ILE A 157 -2.87 12.62 15.00
N ILE A 158 -2.94 13.95 15.05
CA ILE A 158 -4.01 14.75 14.47
C ILE A 158 -3.41 15.64 13.38
N VAL A 159 -4.07 15.69 12.23
CA VAL A 159 -3.80 16.64 11.15
C VAL A 159 -5.07 17.45 10.89
N GLN A 160 -4.96 18.77 10.88
CA GLN A 160 -6.00 19.70 10.43
C GLN A 160 -5.50 20.36 9.14
N MET A 161 -6.20 20.14 8.03
CA MET A 161 -5.93 20.78 6.74
C MET A 161 -6.98 21.85 6.48
N PHE A 162 -6.56 23.10 6.40
CA PHE A 162 -7.41 24.25 6.08
C PHE A 162 -7.30 24.62 4.61
N ALA A 163 -8.41 25.04 3.99
CA ALA A 163 -8.42 25.57 2.64
C ALA A 163 -9.42 26.72 2.50
N GLY A 164 -9.18 27.60 1.53
CA GLY A 164 -10.16 28.62 1.15
C GLY A 164 -9.68 29.60 0.08
N GLY A 165 -10.49 30.63 -0.12
CA GLY A 165 -10.40 31.59 -1.22
C GLY A 165 -10.98 31.02 -2.51
N LYS A 166 -12.07 31.61 -2.99
CA LYS A 166 -12.81 31.14 -4.18
C LYS A 166 -12.31 31.81 -5.46
N LYS A 167 -12.05 30.99 -6.49
CA LYS A 167 -12.73 31.20 -7.77
C LYS A 167 -13.66 30.03 -8.02
N VAL A 168 -14.96 30.28 -7.93
CA VAL A 168 -15.96 29.33 -8.43
C VAL A 168 -15.94 29.42 -9.95
N VAL A 169 -15.18 28.54 -10.60
CA VAL A 169 -15.37 28.21 -12.00
C VAL A 169 -15.89 26.78 -12.04
N THR A 170 -17.21 26.65 -12.07
CA THR A 170 -17.89 25.39 -12.36
C THR A 170 -17.64 25.01 -13.82
N THR A 171 -16.47 24.44 -14.11
CA THR A 171 -16.30 23.59 -15.30
C THR A 171 -17.23 22.40 -15.12
N PRO A 172 -17.99 21.95 -16.15
CA PRO A 172 -19.15 21.10 -15.92
C PRO A 172 -18.80 19.83 -15.17
N SER A 173 -19.54 19.61 -14.06
CA SER A 173 -19.74 18.27 -13.53
C SER A 173 -20.19 17.40 -14.70
N GLN A 174 -19.42 16.36 -15.02
CA GLN A 174 -19.97 15.25 -15.77
C GLN A 174 -21.23 14.80 -15.00
N PRO A 175 -22.39 14.63 -15.66
CA PRO A 175 -23.61 14.29 -14.95
C PRO A 175 -23.40 12.98 -14.18
N PRO A 176 -24.12 12.75 -13.06
CA PRO A 176 -24.06 11.48 -12.36
C PRO A 176 -24.49 10.40 -13.35
N VAL A 177 -23.55 9.59 -13.80
CA VAL A 177 -23.89 8.38 -14.53
C VAL A 177 -24.48 7.46 -13.47
N GLU A 178 -25.80 7.28 -13.51
CA GLU A 178 -26.49 6.25 -12.75
C GLU A 178 -25.67 4.96 -12.81
N SER A 179 -25.51 4.27 -11.68
CA SER A 179 -24.82 2.99 -11.64
C SER A 179 -25.51 2.05 -12.65
N PRO A 180 -24.89 1.73 -13.80
CA PRO A 180 -25.56 0.89 -14.77
C PRO A 180 -25.66 -0.51 -14.17
N ALA A 181 -26.73 -1.23 -14.52
CA ALA A 181 -26.70 -2.69 -14.43
C ALA A 181 -25.40 -3.19 -15.10
N PRO A 182 -24.79 -4.29 -14.61
CA PRO A 182 -23.49 -4.74 -15.10
C PRO A 182 -23.45 -4.79 -16.62
N THR A 183 -22.59 -3.97 -17.21
CA THR A 183 -22.37 -3.97 -18.66
C THR A 183 -21.92 -5.35 -19.12
N ASP A 184 -22.12 -5.69 -20.40
CA ASP A 184 -21.77 -6.98 -21.01
C ASP A 184 -20.27 -7.39 -20.88
N SER A 185 -19.45 -6.55 -20.26
CA SER A 185 -18.05 -6.80 -19.89
C SER A 185 -17.86 -7.56 -18.54
N GLY A 186 -18.87 -7.63 -17.68
CA GLY A 186 -18.80 -8.29 -16.37
C GLY A 186 -18.07 -7.51 -15.25
N LEU A 187 -17.73 -6.24 -15.48
CA LEU A 187 -17.13 -5.34 -14.49
C LEU A 187 -18.19 -4.60 -13.65
N THR A 188 -17.85 -4.25 -12.41
CA THR A 188 -18.60 -3.26 -11.61
C THR A 188 -18.25 -1.83 -12.06
N ALA A 189 -19.06 -0.85 -11.65
CA ALA A 189 -18.80 0.57 -11.93
C ALA A 189 -17.39 1.02 -11.45
N ASP A 190 -16.98 0.60 -10.25
CA ASP A 190 -15.67 0.94 -9.69
C ASP A 190 -14.50 0.34 -10.51
N GLU A 191 -14.63 -0.91 -10.93
CA GLU A 191 -13.61 -1.61 -11.71
C GLU A 191 -13.54 -1.06 -13.14
N GLN A 192 -14.68 -0.72 -13.74
CA GLN A 192 -14.76 -0.07 -15.05
C GLN A 192 -14.16 1.35 -15.00
N GLN A 193 -14.42 2.12 -13.95
CA GLN A 193 -13.80 3.43 -13.74
C GLN A 193 -12.28 3.29 -13.56
N MET A 194 -11.80 2.33 -12.78
CA MET A 194 -10.36 2.07 -12.62
C MET A 194 -9.70 1.66 -13.94
N LEU A 195 -10.36 0.80 -14.73
CA LEU A 195 -9.88 0.39 -16.06
C LEU A 195 -9.78 1.58 -17.02
N ASN A 196 -10.78 2.47 -17.00
CA ASN A 196 -10.80 3.68 -17.81
C ASN A 196 -9.62 4.60 -17.45
N LEU A 197 -9.39 4.86 -16.16
CA LEU A 197 -8.27 5.69 -15.68
C LEU A 197 -6.90 5.07 -16.04
N VAL A 198 -6.73 3.76 -15.82
CA VAL A 198 -5.52 3.02 -16.23
C VAL A 198 -5.26 3.15 -17.74
N ASN A 199 -6.30 3.02 -18.57
CA ASN A 199 -6.17 3.13 -20.02
C ASN A 199 -5.98 4.57 -20.51
N GLN A 200 -6.49 5.58 -19.80
CA GLN A 200 -6.19 7.00 -20.08
C GLN A 200 -4.70 7.30 -19.86
N GLU A 201 -4.11 6.84 -18.76
CA GLU A 201 -2.67 7.03 -18.49
C GLU A 201 -1.78 6.28 -19.51
N ARG A 202 -2.20 5.08 -19.92
CA ARG A 202 -1.54 4.34 -21.00
C ARG A 202 -1.64 5.06 -22.34
N ALA A 203 -2.79 5.64 -22.68
CA ALA A 203 -2.96 6.43 -23.90
C ALA A 203 -2.07 7.70 -23.89
N LYS A 204 -1.96 8.41 -22.76
CA LYS A 204 -1.01 9.53 -22.58
C LYS A 204 0.44 9.11 -22.80
N ALA A 205 0.80 7.87 -22.44
CA ALA A 205 2.12 7.29 -22.66
C ALA A 205 2.30 6.64 -24.06
N GLY A 206 1.34 6.77 -24.98
CA GLY A 206 1.40 6.16 -26.33
C GLY A 206 1.24 4.63 -26.35
N LEU A 207 0.75 4.03 -25.26
CA LEU A 207 0.61 2.58 -25.10
C LEU A 207 -0.79 2.11 -25.50
N LYS A 208 -0.87 0.86 -25.98
CA LYS A 208 -2.16 0.20 -26.24
C LYS A 208 -2.94 -0.01 -24.94
N PRO A 209 -4.27 0.18 -24.94
CA PRO A 209 -5.10 -0.08 -23.78
C PRO A 209 -5.02 -1.56 -23.36
N LEU A 210 -5.06 -1.79 -22.06
CA LEU A 210 -5.26 -3.11 -21.48
C LEU A 210 -6.72 -3.50 -21.67
N GLN A 211 -6.95 -4.74 -22.11
CA GLN A 211 -8.29 -5.31 -22.15
C GLN A 211 -8.57 -6.00 -20.81
N SER A 212 -9.79 -5.94 -20.31
CA SER A 212 -10.19 -6.76 -19.16
C SER A 212 -10.06 -8.25 -19.50
N ASP A 213 -9.69 -9.05 -18.49
CA ASP A 213 -9.80 -10.51 -18.50
C ASP A 213 -10.75 -10.95 -17.36
N PRO A 214 -11.91 -11.55 -17.66
CA PRO A 214 -12.89 -11.93 -16.64
C PRO A 214 -12.37 -12.92 -15.60
N THR A 215 -11.40 -13.77 -15.95
CA THR A 215 -10.78 -14.71 -15.01
C THR A 215 -9.93 -13.93 -14.01
N LEU A 216 -9.07 -13.03 -14.48
CA LEU A 216 -8.27 -12.17 -13.59
C LEU A 216 -9.13 -11.23 -12.74
N VAL A 217 -10.25 -10.71 -13.26
CA VAL A 217 -11.20 -9.91 -12.46
C VAL A 217 -11.71 -10.73 -11.26
N LYS A 218 -12.11 -12.00 -11.50
CA LYS A 218 -12.52 -12.91 -10.43
C LYS A 218 -11.39 -13.15 -9.41
N LEU A 219 -10.16 -13.35 -9.85
CA LEU A 219 -9.01 -13.54 -8.95
C LEU A 219 -8.72 -12.27 -8.13
N ALA A 220 -8.73 -11.10 -8.76
CA ALA A 220 -8.49 -9.82 -8.11
C ALA A 220 -9.57 -9.50 -7.06
N ARG A 221 -10.86 -9.79 -7.35
CA ARG A 221 -11.95 -9.69 -6.36
C ARG A 221 -11.73 -10.63 -5.18
N MET A 222 -11.39 -11.91 -5.41
CA MET A 222 -11.09 -12.86 -4.34
C MET A 222 -9.89 -12.43 -3.48
N LYS A 223 -8.84 -11.87 -4.09
CA LYS A 223 -7.67 -11.33 -3.39
C LYS A 223 -8.01 -10.08 -2.56
N ALA A 224 -8.86 -9.19 -3.08
CA ALA A 224 -9.32 -8.01 -2.37
C ALA A 224 -10.20 -8.35 -1.17
N GLN A 225 -11.12 -9.32 -1.32
CA GLN A 225 -11.93 -9.86 -0.22
C GLN A 225 -11.06 -10.56 0.83
N ASP A 226 -10.09 -11.37 0.41
CA ASP A 226 -9.17 -12.08 1.30
C ASP A 226 -8.34 -11.13 2.18
N MET A 227 -7.89 -10.00 1.64
CA MET A 227 -7.24 -8.93 2.42
C MET A 227 -8.16 -8.33 3.50
N ILE A 228 -9.47 -8.29 3.26
CA ILE A 228 -10.46 -7.82 4.24
C ILE A 228 -10.72 -8.90 5.29
N ASP A 229 -11.05 -10.13 4.85
CA ASP A 229 -11.45 -11.24 5.72
C ASP A 229 -10.32 -11.66 6.68
N ASN A 230 -9.08 -11.68 6.18
CA ASN A 230 -7.89 -12.03 6.96
C ASN A 230 -7.14 -10.80 7.51
N GLY A 231 -7.69 -9.59 7.36
CA GLY A 231 -7.20 -8.37 8.01
C GLY A 231 -5.75 -7.97 7.67
N TYR A 232 -5.34 -8.09 6.41
CA TYR A 232 -3.96 -7.83 5.98
C TYR A 232 -3.90 -7.00 4.69
N PHE A 233 -2.75 -6.35 4.43
CA PHE A 233 -2.49 -5.63 3.19
C PHE A 233 -1.10 -6.00 2.65
N SER A 234 -1.06 -6.98 1.74
CA SER A 234 0.19 -7.55 1.20
C SER A 234 -0.04 -8.24 -0.14
N HIS A 235 0.97 -8.26 -1.00
CA HIS A 235 0.98 -9.07 -2.23
C HIS A 235 0.81 -10.57 -1.93
N THR A 236 1.50 -11.08 -0.91
CA THR A 236 1.34 -12.48 -0.49
C THR A 236 0.07 -12.65 0.34
N SER A 237 -0.81 -13.56 -0.08
CA SER A 237 -2.01 -14.00 0.65
C SER A 237 -1.71 -15.18 1.56
N PRO A 238 -2.25 -15.22 2.80
CA PRO A 238 -2.18 -16.40 3.66
C PRO A 238 -3.03 -17.57 3.12
N THR A 239 -3.99 -17.31 2.24
CA THR A 239 -4.94 -18.30 1.68
C THR A 239 -4.54 -18.75 0.26
N TYR A 240 -3.92 -17.88 -0.53
CA TYR A 240 -3.65 -18.11 -1.96
C TYR A 240 -2.17 -18.04 -2.36
N GLY A 241 -1.26 -17.67 -1.46
CA GLY A 241 0.16 -17.47 -1.77
C GLY A 241 0.42 -16.14 -2.50
N SER A 242 1.47 -16.08 -3.33
CA SER A 242 1.72 -14.90 -4.17
C SER A 242 0.63 -14.73 -5.23
N PRO A 243 0.47 -13.55 -5.87
CA PRO A 243 -0.46 -13.40 -7.01
C PRO A 243 -0.17 -14.38 -8.15
N PHE A 244 1.09 -14.81 -8.30
CA PHE A 244 1.52 -15.81 -9.28
C PHE A 244 1.06 -17.23 -8.92
N ASP A 245 1.16 -17.60 -7.65
CA ASP A 245 0.63 -18.88 -7.14
C ASP A 245 -0.89 -18.94 -7.31
N MET A 246 -1.58 -17.82 -7.02
CA MET A 246 -3.01 -17.68 -7.23
C MET A 246 -3.38 -17.83 -8.70
N MET A 247 -2.75 -17.08 -9.61
CA MET A 247 -2.97 -17.20 -11.06
C MET A 247 -2.73 -18.64 -11.56
N LYS A 248 -1.62 -19.27 -11.14
CA LYS A 248 -1.29 -20.66 -11.49
C LYS A 248 -2.33 -21.67 -10.95
N LYS A 249 -2.75 -21.52 -9.70
CA LYS A 249 -3.75 -22.38 -9.02
C LYS A 249 -5.12 -22.35 -9.72
N TYR A 250 -5.49 -21.22 -10.31
CA TYR A 250 -6.71 -21.06 -11.10
C TYR A 250 -6.48 -21.19 -12.63
N GLY A 251 -5.36 -21.77 -13.07
CA GLY A 251 -5.12 -22.15 -14.47
C GLY A 251 -4.79 -21.01 -15.43
N VAL A 252 -4.49 -19.80 -14.93
CA VAL A 252 -4.15 -18.64 -15.78
C VAL A 252 -2.76 -18.83 -16.38
N GLN A 253 -2.70 -18.94 -17.71
CA GLN A 253 -1.45 -19.08 -18.47
C GLN A 253 -0.94 -17.72 -18.96
N TYR A 254 0.29 -17.37 -18.60
CA TYR A 254 0.92 -16.10 -18.99
C TYR A 254 2.41 -16.26 -19.28
N SER A 255 2.93 -15.38 -20.15
CA SER A 255 4.37 -15.22 -20.42
C SER A 255 5.01 -14.09 -19.62
N TYR A 256 4.20 -13.20 -19.03
CA TYR A 256 4.63 -12.11 -18.17
C TYR A 256 3.46 -11.68 -17.28
N ALA A 257 3.70 -11.33 -16.01
CA ALA A 257 2.64 -10.94 -15.08
C ALA A 257 3.14 -9.98 -13.97
N GLY A 258 2.20 -9.27 -13.34
CA GLY A 258 2.46 -8.42 -12.17
C GLY A 258 1.18 -8.06 -11.41
N GLU A 259 1.34 -7.43 -10.25
CA GLU A 259 0.22 -6.99 -9.39
C GLU A 259 0.47 -5.57 -8.88
N ASN A 260 -0.61 -4.78 -8.78
CA ASN A 260 -0.66 -3.59 -7.93
C ASN A 260 -1.75 -3.74 -6.87
N LEU A 261 -1.49 -3.17 -5.69
CA LEU A 261 -2.46 -3.09 -4.59
C LEU A 261 -2.66 -1.62 -4.18
N ALA A 262 -3.88 -1.24 -3.84
CA ALA A 262 -4.17 0.03 -3.17
C ALA A 262 -5.29 -0.13 -2.15
N GLY A 263 -5.20 0.62 -1.05
CA GLY A 263 -6.32 0.91 -0.16
C GLY A 263 -6.72 2.37 -0.32
N ALA A 264 -8.00 2.64 -0.58
CA ALA A 264 -8.55 4.00 -0.62
C ALA A 264 -10.07 4.00 -0.48
N SER A 265 -10.67 5.16 -0.18
CA SER A 265 -12.13 5.29 -0.13
C SER A 265 -12.78 5.38 -1.52
N THR A 266 -12.04 5.81 -2.56
CA THR A 266 -12.56 6.01 -3.92
C THR A 266 -11.62 5.44 -4.98
N VAL A 267 -12.18 5.12 -6.15
CA VAL A 267 -11.44 4.67 -7.34
C VAL A 267 -10.42 5.71 -7.79
N SER A 268 -10.81 6.98 -7.86
CA SER A 268 -9.92 8.08 -8.29
C SER A 268 -8.74 8.25 -7.32
N SER A 269 -8.98 8.17 -6.00
CA SER A 269 -7.91 8.22 -4.99
C SER A 269 -6.97 7.01 -5.10
N ALA A 270 -7.51 5.80 -5.26
CA ALA A 270 -6.68 4.61 -5.48
C ALA A 270 -5.84 4.73 -6.76
N HIS A 271 -6.43 5.18 -7.87
CA HIS A 271 -5.72 5.38 -9.13
C HIS A 271 -4.62 6.44 -9.00
N ALA A 272 -4.90 7.58 -8.37
CA ALA A 272 -3.92 8.62 -8.11
C ALA A 272 -2.75 8.10 -7.24
N ASN A 273 -3.05 7.33 -6.17
CA ASN A 273 -2.02 6.69 -5.34
C ASN A 273 -1.16 5.69 -6.12
N LEU A 274 -1.78 4.88 -6.99
CA LEU A 274 -1.08 3.93 -7.85
C LEU A 274 -0.23 4.63 -8.90
N MET A 275 -0.67 5.74 -9.47
CA MET A 275 0.16 6.53 -10.38
C MET A 275 1.27 7.27 -9.63
N ASN A 276 1.03 7.78 -8.41
CA ASN A 276 2.06 8.52 -7.67
C ASN A 276 3.19 7.62 -7.12
N SER A 277 2.94 6.32 -6.92
CA SER A 277 3.99 5.33 -6.70
C SER A 277 4.67 4.94 -8.02
N SER A 278 6.00 5.12 -8.13
CA SER A 278 6.73 4.80 -9.36
C SER A 278 6.72 3.31 -9.72
N GLY A 279 6.71 2.41 -8.73
CA GLY A 279 6.59 0.96 -8.95
C GLY A 279 5.20 0.57 -9.48
N HIS A 280 4.14 1.12 -8.89
CA HIS A 280 2.78 0.87 -9.33
C HIS A 280 2.48 1.51 -10.70
N ARG A 281 2.98 2.72 -10.95
CA ARG A 281 2.98 3.39 -12.27
C ARG A 281 3.73 2.57 -13.31
N ALA A 282 4.90 2.01 -12.96
CA ALA A 282 5.68 1.18 -13.87
C ALA A 282 4.92 -0.07 -14.30
N ASN A 283 4.11 -0.69 -13.41
CA ASN A 283 3.19 -1.76 -13.80
C ASN A 283 2.08 -1.27 -14.74
N ILE A 284 1.38 -0.17 -14.39
CA ILE A 284 0.31 0.40 -15.23
C ILE A 284 0.81 0.76 -16.65
N LEU A 285 2.02 1.31 -16.75
CA LEU A 285 2.65 1.73 -18.00
C LEU A 285 3.58 0.65 -18.62
N ASN A 286 3.58 -0.59 -18.13
CA ASN A 286 4.40 -1.64 -18.74
C ASN A 286 3.80 -2.06 -20.09
N SER A 287 4.58 -1.93 -21.17
CA SER A 287 4.17 -2.26 -22.53
C SER A 287 4.03 -3.77 -22.78
N ASN A 288 4.59 -4.63 -21.91
CA ASN A 288 4.45 -6.08 -22.02
C ASN A 288 3.04 -6.56 -21.70
N TYR A 289 2.32 -5.90 -20.79
CA TYR A 289 0.97 -6.30 -20.41
C TYR A 289 -0.05 -5.93 -21.51
N THR A 290 -0.96 -6.86 -21.79
CA THR A 290 -2.06 -6.69 -22.74
C THR A 290 -3.43 -6.96 -22.11
N LYS A 291 -3.47 -7.68 -20.98
CA LYS A 291 -4.67 -7.98 -20.20
C LYS A 291 -4.53 -7.50 -18.76
N VAL A 292 -5.66 -7.17 -18.14
CA VAL A 292 -5.73 -6.84 -16.71
C VAL A 292 -7.03 -7.39 -16.09
N GLY A 293 -6.95 -7.89 -14.86
CA GLY A 293 -8.10 -8.04 -13.98
C GLY A 293 -8.05 -7.00 -12.89
N ILE A 294 -9.17 -6.34 -12.65
CA ILE A 294 -9.32 -5.36 -11.58
C ILE A 294 -10.39 -5.86 -10.65
N GLY A 295 -10.06 -5.92 -9.36
CA GLY A 295 -10.98 -6.25 -8.29
C GLY A 295 -11.09 -5.07 -7.35
N VAL A 296 -12.32 -4.61 -7.09
CA VAL A 296 -12.61 -3.59 -6.08
C VAL A 296 -13.63 -4.14 -5.10
N VAL A 297 -13.27 -4.17 -3.82
CA VAL A 297 -14.13 -4.68 -2.74
C VAL A 297 -14.21 -3.63 -1.64
N SER A 298 -15.43 -3.23 -1.28
CA SER A 298 -15.68 -2.31 -0.17
C SER A 298 -15.45 -3.02 1.18
N GLY A 299 -14.71 -2.38 2.07
CA GLY A 299 -14.32 -2.92 3.38
C GLY A 299 -12.84 -2.75 3.70
N GLY A 300 -12.43 -3.31 4.83
CA GLY A 300 -11.07 -3.17 5.37
C GLY A 300 -10.75 -1.76 5.89
N PRO A 301 -9.54 -1.54 6.43
CA PRO A 301 -9.15 -0.29 7.10
C PRO A 301 -9.11 0.96 6.19
N TYR A 302 -9.19 0.79 4.86
CA TYR A 302 -9.08 1.88 3.89
C TYR A 302 -10.42 2.24 3.21
N GLY A 303 -11.52 1.57 3.55
CA GLY A 303 -12.86 1.78 2.96
C GLY A 303 -13.11 0.95 1.69
N LYS A 304 -12.13 0.84 0.78
CA LYS A 304 -12.12 -0.14 -0.32
C LYS A 304 -10.70 -0.70 -0.52
N MET A 305 -10.63 -1.98 -0.86
CA MET A 305 -9.43 -2.66 -1.34
C MET A 305 -9.45 -2.76 -2.87
N PHE A 306 -8.33 -2.40 -3.49
CA PHE A 306 -8.12 -2.44 -4.94
C PHE A 306 -6.98 -3.40 -5.26
N VAL A 307 -7.23 -4.30 -6.21
CA VAL A 307 -6.24 -5.23 -6.76
C VAL A 307 -6.24 -5.09 -8.27
N GLN A 308 -5.07 -4.90 -8.88
CA GLN A 308 -4.89 -4.96 -10.32
C GLN A 308 -3.91 -6.10 -10.64
N MET A 309 -4.37 -7.16 -11.29
CA MET A 309 -3.53 -8.26 -11.77
C MET A 309 -3.31 -8.08 -13.28
N PHE A 310 -2.06 -7.94 -13.70
CA PHE A 310 -1.69 -7.71 -15.09
C PHE A 310 -1.06 -8.95 -15.71
N ILE A 311 -1.38 -9.28 -16.97
CA ILE A 311 -0.68 -10.34 -17.70
C ILE A 311 -0.40 -9.98 -19.17
N LYS A 312 0.59 -10.68 -19.71
CA LYS A 312 0.72 -11.01 -21.14
C LYS A 312 0.36 -12.49 -21.30
N PRO A 313 -0.77 -12.86 -21.93
CA PRO A 313 -1.10 -14.25 -22.19
C PRO A 313 -0.02 -14.96 -23.01
N VAL A 314 0.03 -16.30 -22.95
CA VAL A 314 0.80 -17.08 -23.92
C VAL A 314 0.07 -17.09 -25.28
N SER A 315 0.81 -17.00 -26.39
CA SER A 315 0.21 -17.00 -27.73
C SER A 315 -0.62 -18.26 -27.97
N GLY A 316 -1.89 -18.09 -28.34
CA GLY A 316 -2.83 -19.19 -28.60
C GLY A 316 -3.77 -19.54 -27.44
N SER A 317 -3.54 -19.04 -26.22
CA SER A 317 -4.44 -19.30 -25.08
C SER A 317 -5.52 -18.23 -24.94
N GLN A 318 -6.71 -18.47 -25.50
CA GLN A 318 -7.92 -17.81 -24.99
C GLN A 318 -8.27 -18.42 -23.63
N SER A 319 -8.44 -17.56 -22.62
CA SER A 319 -8.89 -17.90 -21.27
C SER A 319 -10.36 -18.35 -21.30
N THR A 320 -10.61 -19.62 -21.63
CA THR A 320 -11.95 -20.21 -21.53
C THR A 320 -12.32 -20.41 -20.05
N PRO A 321 -13.52 -19.97 -19.62
CA PRO A 321 -13.96 -20.20 -18.25
C PRO A 321 -14.35 -21.67 -18.07
N THR A 322 -13.43 -22.48 -17.55
CA THR A 322 -13.73 -23.84 -17.12
C THR A 322 -14.27 -23.85 -15.68
N THR A 323 -15.44 -24.47 -15.51
CA THR A 323 -16.11 -24.65 -14.22
C THR A 323 -15.21 -25.45 -13.27
N PRO A 324 -15.01 -25.04 -12.00
CA PRO A 324 -14.28 -25.84 -11.03
C PRO A 324 -15.00 -27.16 -10.75
N THR A 325 -14.35 -28.29 -11.02
CA THR A 325 -14.81 -29.60 -10.56
C THR A 325 -14.61 -29.74 -9.06
N THR A 326 -15.61 -30.33 -8.39
CA THR A 326 -15.64 -30.57 -6.95
C THR A 326 -14.42 -31.38 -6.48
N PRO A 327 -13.73 -30.99 -5.39
CA PRO A 327 -12.59 -31.75 -4.89
C PRO A 327 -13.04 -33.06 -4.22
N THR A 328 -12.56 -34.19 -4.73
CA THR A 328 -12.61 -35.48 -4.03
C THR A 328 -11.53 -35.57 -2.96
N THR A 329 -11.90 -36.11 -1.81
CA THR A 329 -11.05 -36.28 -0.62
C THR A 329 -9.87 -37.24 -0.86
N PRO A 330 -8.62 -36.86 -0.52
CA PRO A 330 -7.53 -37.80 -0.29
C PRO A 330 -7.36 -38.11 1.21
N THR A 331 -7.10 -39.38 1.52
CA THR A 331 -6.94 -39.92 2.87
C THR A 331 -5.59 -39.61 3.54
N THR A 332 -5.60 -39.62 4.86
CA THR A 332 -4.43 -39.47 5.78
C THR A 332 -3.69 -40.82 5.97
N PRO A 333 -2.58 -40.92 6.73
CA PRO A 333 -1.20 -40.65 6.32
C PRO A 333 -0.28 -41.89 6.34
N THR A 334 0.93 -41.76 5.77
CA THR A 334 2.07 -42.66 6.07
C THR A 334 3.36 -41.87 6.30
N THR A 335 4.11 -42.27 7.33
CA THR A 335 5.35 -41.66 7.86
C THR A 335 6.50 -42.68 7.74
N PRO A 336 7.78 -42.31 7.96
CA PRO A 336 8.62 -41.32 7.26
C PRO A 336 9.78 -42.00 6.49
N THR A 337 10.42 -41.27 5.57
CA THR A 337 11.78 -41.60 5.09
C THR A 337 12.68 -40.36 5.06
N THR A 338 13.69 -40.35 5.91
CA THR A 338 14.85 -39.43 5.86
C THR A 338 15.64 -39.71 4.57
N PRO A 339 16.04 -38.69 3.79
CA PRO A 339 17.48 -38.37 3.80
C PRO A 339 17.90 -36.91 3.52
N THR A 340 19.13 -36.63 3.95
CA THR A 340 20.14 -35.68 3.41
C THR A 340 19.99 -34.16 3.56
N THR A 341 21.02 -33.62 4.22
CA THR A 341 21.44 -32.21 4.31
C THR A 341 21.52 -31.49 2.96
N PRO A 342 21.02 -30.25 2.83
CA PRO A 342 21.27 -29.42 1.65
C PRO A 342 22.74 -28.98 1.58
N THR A 343 23.43 -29.32 0.50
CA THR A 343 24.74 -28.76 0.16
C THR A 343 24.60 -27.37 -0.45
N THR A 344 25.25 -26.37 0.16
CA THR A 344 25.29 -24.98 -0.34
C THR A 344 25.87 -24.90 -1.76
N PRO A 345 25.21 -24.23 -2.72
CA PRO A 345 25.81 -23.93 -4.01
C PRO A 345 26.91 -22.86 -3.85
N THR A 346 28.18 -23.24 -4.02
CA THR A 346 29.30 -22.28 -4.01
C THR A 346 29.41 -21.57 -5.35
N THR A 347 28.79 -20.39 -5.45
CA THR A 347 29.04 -19.41 -6.54
C THR A 347 30.49 -18.91 -6.46
N PRO A 348 31.21 -18.72 -7.58
CA PRO A 348 32.57 -18.18 -7.56
C PRO A 348 32.61 -16.76 -6.96
N THR A 349 33.45 -16.57 -5.95
CA THR A 349 33.75 -15.26 -5.35
C THR A 349 35.03 -14.68 -5.96
N THR A 350 35.03 -13.38 -6.25
CA THR A 350 36.24 -12.62 -6.62
C THR A 350 37.12 -12.38 -5.38
N ASP A 351 38.36 -11.89 -5.57
CA ASP A 351 39.29 -11.54 -4.47
C ASP A 351 38.71 -10.53 -3.45
N SER A 352 37.64 -9.81 -3.82
CA SER A 352 36.87 -8.92 -2.94
C SER A 352 35.85 -9.61 -2.02
N GLY A 353 35.67 -10.94 -2.11
CA GLY A 353 34.67 -11.70 -1.35
C GLY A 353 33.22 -11.53 -1.83
N LEU A 354 33.01 -10.77 -2.91
CA LEU A 354 31.73 -10.60 -3.61
C LEU A 354 31.57 -11.65 -4.71
N THR A 355 30.32 -11.97 -5.06
CA THR A 355 29.99 -12.65 -6.31
C THR A 355 29.96 -11.65 -7.47
N ALA A 356 29.97 -12.14 -8.71
CA ALA A 356 29.88 -11.29 -9.90
C ALA A 356 28.63 -10.38 -9.91
N ASP A 357 27.46 -10.89 -9.48
CA ASP A 357 26.22 -10.09 -9.40
C ASP A 357 26.33 -8.96 -8.36
N GLU A 358 26.89 -9.25 -7.18
CA GLU A 358 27.05 -8.27 -6.10
C GLU A 358 28.08 -7.19 -6.46
N GLN A 359 29.20 -7.59 -7.09
CA GLN A 359 30.21 -6.67 -7.60
C GLN A 359 29.65 -5.78 -8.72
N GLN A 360 28.83 -6.33 -9.63
CA GLN A 360 28.13 -5.54 -10.65
C GLN A 360 27.15 -4.53 -10.02
N MET A 361 26.38 -4.95 -9.02
CA MET A 361 25.45 -4.05 -8.31
C MET A 361 26.21 -2.94 -7.57
N LEU A 362 27.32 -3.24 -6.91
CA LEU A 362 28.18 -2.25 -6.24
C LEU A 362 28.73 -1.21 -7.23
N ASN A 363 29.18 -1.67 -8.39
CA ASN A 363 29.70 -0.79 -9.45
C ASN A 363 28.61 0.18 -9.95
N LEU A 364 27.39 -0.31 -10.19
CA LEU A 364 26.25 0.52 -10.62
C LEU A 364 25.83 1.53 -9.53
N VAL A 365 25.73 1.10 -8.27
CA VAL A 365 25.46 1.97 -7.11
C VAL A 365 26.49 3.09 -7.00
N ASN A 366 27.79 2.77 -7.13
CA ASN A 366 28.85 3.75 -7.05
C ASN A 366 28.94 4.65 -8.30
N GLN A 367 28.51 4.19 -9.47
CA GLN A 367 28.37 5.02 -10.66
C GLN A 367 27.30 6.12 -10.46
N GLU A 368 26.16 5.79 -9.87
CA GLU A 368 25.10 6.76 -9.56
C GLU A 368 25.51 7.75 -8.46
N ARG A 369 26.25 7.28 -7.45
CA ARG A 369 26.84 8.16 -6.43
C ARG A 369 27.86 9.13 -7.03
N ALA A 370 28.72 8.67 -7.95
CA ALA A 370 29.66 9.54 -8.65
C ALA A 370 28.95 10.62 -9.49
N LYS A 371 27.85 10.27 -10.20
CA LYS A 371 27.01 11.25 -10.91
C LYS A 371 26.40 12.31 -9.97
N ALA A 372 26.13 11.95 -8.72
CA ALA A 372 25.62 12.85 -7.68
C ALA A 372 26.73 13.60 -6.89
N GLY A 373 28.02 13.45 -7.26
CA GLY A 373 29.14 14.07 -6.55
C GLY A 373 29.47 13.45 -5.18
N LEU A 374 28.96 12.24 -4.90
CA LEU A 374 29.12 11.54 -3.64
C LEU A 374 30.30 10.57 -3.65
N LYS A 375 30.92 10.36 -2.49
CA LYS A 375 31.97 9.34 -2.31
C LYS A 375 31.39 7.93 -2.54
N PRO A 376 32.15 7.02 -3.19
CA PRO A 376 31.73 5.64 -3.36
C PRO A 376 31.56 4.93 -2.01
N LEU A 377 30.56 4.06 -1.93
CA LEU A 377 30.36 3.15 -0.80
C LEU A 377 31.40 2.03 -0.86
N GLN A 378 31.99 1.71 0.29
CA GLN A 378 32.87 0.55 0.45
C GLN A 378 32.02 -0.70 0.74
N SER A 379 32.40 -1.85 0.21
CA SER A 379 31.75 -3.12 0.57
C SER A 379 32.12 -3.52 2.01
N ASP A 380 31.14 -3.70 2.89
CA ASP A 380 31.36 -4.24 4.24
C ASP A 380 31.06 -5.76 4.26
N PRO A 381 32.06 -6.64 4.50
CA PRO A 381 31.84 -8.09 4.50
C PRO A 381 30.80 -8.59 5.50
N THR A 382 30.63 -7.88 6.63
CA THR A 382 29.61 -8.23 7.63
C THR A 382 28.23 -7.95 7.06
N LEU A 383 28.01 -6.74 6.51
CA LEU A 383 26.75 -6.38 5.87
C LEU A 383 26.45 -7.27 4.65
N VAL A 384 27.45 -7.65 3.85
CA VAL A 384 27.27 -8.62 2.74
C VAL A 384 26.72 -9.94 3.28
N LYS A 385 27.28 -10.47 4.37
CA LYS A 385 26.77 -11.68 5.02
C LYS A 385 25.33 -11.51 5.50
N LEU A 386 24.98 -10.37 6.13
CA LEU A 386 23.61 -10.10 6.58
C LEU A 386 22.63 -10.00 5.41
N ALA A 387 23.00 -9.27 4.36
CA ALA A 387 22.20 -9.10 3.16
C ALA A 387 21.95 -10.43 2.43
N ARG A 388 22.97 -11.31 2.34
CA ARG A 388 22.81 -12.68 1.81
C ARG A 388 21.86 -13.53 2.68
N MET A 389 22.00 -13.50 4.01
CA MET A 389 21.10 -14.22 4.92
C MET A 389 19.65 -13.70 4.81
N LYS A 390 19.46 -12.38 4.68
CA LYS A 390 18.14 -11.75 4.48
C LYS A 390 17.53 -12.12 3.12
N ALA A 391 18.33 -12.15 2.06
CA ALA A 391 17.90 -12.55 0.72
C ALA A 391 17.48 -14.04 0.67
N GLN A 392 18.26 -14.91 1.31
CA GLN A 392 17.93 -16.33 1.45
C GLN A 392 16.68 -16.54 2.29
N ASP A 393 16.54 -15.85 3.43
CA ASP A 393 15.37 -15.92 4.32
C ASP A 393 14.06 -15.49 3.61
N MET A 394 14.11 -14.48 2.73
CA MET A 394 12.98 -14.11 1.87
C MET A 394 12.59 -15.23 0.88
N ILE A 395 13.55 -16.02 0.40
CA ILE A 395 13.30 -17.17 -0.48
C ILE A 395 12.73 -18.34 0.32
N ASP A 396 13.41 -18.72 1.41
CA ASP A 396 13.08 -19.89 2.24
C ASP A 396 11.71 -19.76 2.90
N ASN A 397 11.38 -18.56 3.41
CA ASN A 397 10.10 -18.26 4.06
C ASN A 397 9.07 -17.61 3.11
N GLY A 398 9.34 -17.55 1.79
CA GLY A 398 8.36 -17.17 0.78
C GLY A 398 7.75 -15.75 0.92
N TYR A 399 8.54 -14.76 1.33
CA TYR A 399 8.06 -13.41 1.62
C TYR A 399 8.97 -12.32 1.01
N PHE A 400 8.43 -11.11 0.85
CA PHE A 400 9.19 -9.95 0.38
C PHE A 400 8.83 -8.72 1.23
N SER A 401 9.66 -8.42 2.24
CA SER A 401 9.43 -7.35 3.22
C SER A 401 10.74 -6.98 3.91
N HIS A 402 10.87 -5.72 4.38
CA HIS A 402 11.97 -5.29 5.24
C HIS A 402 12.00 -6.07 6.56
N THR A 403 10.85 -6.27 7.20
CA THR A 403 10.76 -7.07 8.43
C THR A 403 10.84 -8.56 8.09
N SER A 404 11.84 -9.25 8.64
CA SER A 404 11.99 -10.70 8.59
C SER A 404 11.23 -11.38 9.74
N PRO A 405 10.53 -12.49 9.49
CA PRO A 405 9.96 -13.32 10.56
C PRO A 405 11.06 -14.00 11.41
N THR A 406 12.27 -14.17 10.85
CA THR A 406 13.42 -14.86 11.47
C THR A 406 14.36 -13.89 12.20
N TYR A 407 14.51 -12.66 11.68
CA TYR A 407 15.54 -11.71 12.09
C TYR A 407 15.02 -10.35 12.58
N GLY A 408 13.72 -10.08 12.48
CA GLY A 408 13.15 -8.76 12.83
C GLY A 408 13.39 -7.71 11.74
N SER A 409 13.46 -6.43 12.12
CA SER A 409 13.83 -5.36 11.19
C SER A 409 15.30 -5.49 10.73
N PRO A 410 15.72 -4.85 9.62
CA PRO A 410 17.13 -4.79 9.24
C PRO A 410 18.02 -4.22 10.36
N PHE A 411 17.48 -3.33 11.20
CA PHE A 411 18.18 -2.74 12.34
C PHE A 411 18.35 -3.73 13.50
N ASP A 412 17.34 -4.56 13.79
CA ASP A 412 17.44 -5.66 14.76
C ASP A 412 18.49 -6.67 14.30
N MET A 413 18.50 -7.00 13.00
CA MET A 413 19.49 -7.89 12.40
C MET A 413 20.91 -7.32 12.50
N MET A 414 21.12 -6.07 12.08
CA MET A 414 22.41 -5.37 12.24
C MET A 414 22.90 -5.38 13.69
N LYS A 415 22.03 -5.00 14.63
CA LYS A 415 22.34 -4.97 16.08
C LYS A 415 22.66 -6.36 16.62
N LYS A 416 21.89 -7.39 16.27
CA LYS A 416 22.07 -8.79 16.70
C LYS A 416 23.42 -9.35 16.25
N TYR A 417 23.93 -8.92 15.10
CA TYR A 417 25.23 -9.31 14.57
C TYR A 417 26.34 -8.28 14.84
N GLY A 418 26.14 -7.35 15.79
CA GLY A 418 27.17 -6.46 16.31
C GLY A 418 27.56 -5.27 15.41
N VAL A 419 26.83 -5.03 14.32
CA VAL A 419 27.09 -3.90 13.41
C VAL A 419 26.81 -2.59 14.14
N GLN A 420 27.85 -1.77 14.25
CA GLN A 420 27.74 -0.39 14.74
C GLN A 420 27.45 0.57 13.59
N TYR A 421 26.62 1.58 13.83
CA TYR A 421 26.26 2.60 12.86
C TYR A 421 25.72 3.86 13.55
N SER A 422 25.92 5.02 12.94
CA SER A 422 25.19 6.26 13.26
C SER A 422 23.97 6.41 12.33
N TYR A 423 24.11 5.93 11.09
CA TYR A 423 23.06 5.88 10.09
C TYR A 423 23.01 4.47 9.48
N ALA A 424 21.81 3.92 9.31
CA ALA A 424 21.60 2.66 8.60
C ALA A 424 20.40 2.77 7.63
N GLY A 425 20.30 1.83 6.70
CA GLY A 425 19.18 1.72 5.76
C GLY A 425 19.17 0.38 5.03
N GLU A 426 18.05 0.04 4.40
CA GLU A 426 17.90 -1.16 3.58
C GLU A 426 17.14 -0.85 2.28
N ASN A 427 17.59 -1.44 1.17
CA ASN A 427 16.81 -1.56 -0.06
C ASN A 427 16.60 -3.04 -0.39
N LEU A 428 15.41 -3.36 -0.92
CA LEU A 428 15.05 -4.68 -1.42
C LEU A 428 14.65 -4.59 -2.90
N ALA A 429 15.06 -5.57 -3.71
CA ALA A 429 14.53 -5.75 -5.06
C ALA A 429 14.40 -7.23 -5.42
N GLY A 430 13.37 -7.55 -6.20
CA GLY A 430 13.28 -8.81 -6.94
C GLY A 430 13.44 -8.53 -8.43
N ALA A 431 14.35 -9.24 -9.11
CA ALA A 431 14.50 -9.16 -10.56
C ALA A 431 15.27 -10.35 -11.13
N SER A 432 15.15 -10.59 -12.44
CA SER A 432 15.92 -11.63 -13.14
C SER A 432 17.39 -11.25 -13.37
N THR A 433 17.73 -9.95 -13.38
CA THR A 433 19.09 -9.45 -13.63
C THR A 433 19.47 -8.31 -12.68
N VAL A 434 20.78 -8.15 -12.45
CA VAL A 434 21.36 -7.05 -11.66
C VAL A 434 20.97 -5.68 -12.23
N SER A 435 21.09 -5.51 -13.55
CA SER A 435 20.76 -4.24 -14.22
C SER A 435 19.29 -3.87 -14.06
N SER A 436 18.38 -4.85 -14.15
CA SER A 436 16.94 -4.64 -13.90
C SER A 436 16.66 -4.26 -12.44
N ALA A 437 17.28 -4.95 -11.48
CA ALA A 437 17.15 -4.62 -10.06
C ALA A 437 17.67 -3.20 -9.77
N HIS A 438 18.87 -2.85 -10.28
CA HIS A 438 19.44 -1.53 -10.08
C HIS A 438 18.57 -0.41 -10.68
N ALA A 439 18.07 -0.60 -11.91
CA ALA A 439 17.15 0.35 -12.53
C ALA A 439 15.86 0.54 -11.70
N ASN A 440 15.27 -0.56 -11.21
CA ASN A 440 14.08 -0.50 -10.34
C ASN A 440 14.34 0.25 -9.02
N LEU A 441 15.52 0.05 -8.42
CA LEU A 441 15.93 0.76 -7.21
C LEU A 441 16.15 2.26 -7.48
N MET A 442 16.84 2.62 -8.56
CA MET A 442 17.08 4.03 -8.93
C MET A 442 15.82 4.77 -9.38
N ASN A 443 14.82 4.06 -9.90
CA ASN A 443 13.51 4.61 -10.27
C ASN A 443 12.53 4.72 -9.08
N SER A 444 12.88 4.22 -7.90
CA SER A 444 12.12 4.39 -6.65
C SER A 444 12.74 5.51 -5.82
N SER A 445 11.96 6.53 -5.45
CA SER A 445 12.47 7.69 -4.70
C SER A 445 13.09 7.30 -3.35
N GLY A 446 12.45 6.42 -2.59
CA GLY A 446 12.97 5.94 -1.30
C GLY A 446 14.24 5.09 -1.46
N HIS A 447 14.26 4.15 -2.42
CA HIS A 447 15.43 3.32 -2.65
C HIS A 447 16.62 4.12 -3.20
N ARG A 448 16.34 5.06 -4.10
CA ARG A 448 17.32 6.03 -4.62
C ARG A 448 17.85 6.94 -3.52
N ALA A 449 16.99 7.41 -2.61
CA ALA A 449 17.41 8.22 -1.47
C ALA A 449 18.41 7.47 -0.59
N ASN A 450 18.21 6.16 -0.35
CA ASN A 450 19.21 5.34 0.34
C ASN A 450 20.54 5.25 -0.45
N ILE A 451 20.49 4.94 -1.75
CA ILE A 451 21.69 4.85 -2.61
C ILE A 451 22.48 6.17 -2.64
N LEU A 452 21.78 7.31 -2.67
CA LEU A 452 22.36 8.65 -2.74
C LEU A 452 22.46 9.36 -1.37
N ASN A 453 22.28 8.65 -0.26
CA ASN A 453 22.45 9.25 1.07
C ASN A 453 23.95 9.51 1.32
N SER A 454 24.31 10.77 1.57
CA SER A 454 25.68 11.20 1.87
C SER A 454 26.22 10.66 3.19
N ASN A 455 25.32 10.28 4.12
CA ASN A 455 25.71 9.79 5.44
C ASN A 455 26.18 8.32 5.41
N TYR A 456 25.83 7.54 4.38
CA TYR A 456 26.32 6.18 4.24
C TYR A 456 27.72 6.17 3.62
N THR A 457 28.61 5.38 4.22
CA THR A 457 29.99 5.17 3.79
C THR A 457 30.28 3.73 3.38
N LYS A 458 29.47 2.76 3.84
CA LYS A 458 29.57 1.36 3.43
C LYS A 458 28.22 0.76 3.03
N VAL A 459 28.30 -0.36 2.31
CA VAL A 459 27.16 -1.17 1.91
C VAL A 459 27.50 -2.67 1.94
N GLY A 460 26.54 -3.49 2.35
CA GLY A 460 26.52 -4.91 2.08
C GLY A 460 25.49 -5.21 1.02
N ILE A 461 25.88 -5.94 -0.02
CA ILE A 461 24.98 -6.36 -1.09
C ILE A 461 24.92 -7.87 -1.05
N GLY A 462 23.71 -8.41 -0.94
CA GLY A 462 23.43 -9.83 -1.05
C GLY A 462 22.58 -10.08 -2.29
N VAL A 463 23.03 -10.99 -3.15
CA VAL A 463 22.24 -11.47 -4.30
C VAL A 463 22.11 -12.98 -4.21
N VAL A 464 20.86 -13.46 -4.19
CA VAL A 464 20.56 -14.90 -4.10
C VAL A 464 19.60 -15.27 -5.22
N SER A 465 19.96 -16.26 -6.03
CA SER A 465 19.10 -16.81 -7.08
C SER A 465 17.99 -17.65 -6.47
N GLY A 466 16.75 -17.39 -6.87
CA GLY A 466 15.57 -18.07 -6.34
C GLY A 466 14.37 -17.14 -6.12
N GLY A 467 13.28 -17.72 -5.61
CA GLY A 467 12.01 -17.03 -5.40
C GLY A 467 11.30 -16.61 -6.70
N PRO A 468 10.12 -15.97 -6.60
CA PRO A 468 9.25 -15.68 -7.75
C PRO A 468 9.84 -14.69 -8.79
N TYR A 469 10.91 -13.97 -8.44
CA TYR A 469 11.52 -12.95 -9.31
C TYR A 469 12.81 -13.42 -10.01
N GLY A 470 13.26 -14.66 -9.77
CA GLY A 470 14.49 -15.22 -10.34
C GLY A 470 15.75 -14.92 -9.50
N LYS A 471 15.92 -13.68 -9.02
CA LYS A 471 16.90 -13.33 -7.98
C LYS A 471 16.31 -12.34 -6.96
N MET A 472 16.72 -12.49 -5.70
CA MET A 472 16.51 -11.54 -4.62
C MET A 472 17.76 -10.70 -4.40
N PHE A 473 17.56 -9.40 -4.23
CA PHE A 473 18.60 -8.41 -3.98
C PHE A 473 18.31 -7.69 -2.66
N VAL A 474 19.32 -7.63 -1.79
CA VAL A 474 19.29 -6.86 -0.55
C VAL A 474 20.50 -5.93 -0.55
N GLN A 475 20.29 -4.64 -0.29
CA GLN A 475 21.36 -3.68 -0.01
C GLN A 475 21.17 -3.17 1.41
N MET A 476 22.15 -3.42 2.28
CA MET A 476 22.19 -2.92 3.65
C MET A 476 23.26 -1.83 3.74
N PHE A 477 22.88 -0.63 4.14
CA PHE A 477 23.78 0.53 4.20
C PHE A 477 24.14 0.88 5.63
N ASN A 478 25.36 1.38 5.87
CA ASN A 478 25.67 2.11 7.09
C ASN A 478 26.69 3.26 6.92
N GLY A 479 26.79 4.09 7.96
CA GLY A 479 27.79 5.12 8.15
C GLY A 479 27.74 5.75 9.54
#